data_AF-A0AA86SKQ1-F1
#
_entry.id   AF-A0AA86SKQ1-F1
#
_cell.length_a   1.000
_cell.length_b   1.000
_cell.length_c   1.000
_cell.angle_alpha   90.00
_cell.angle_beta   90.00
_cell.angle_gamma   90.00
#
_symmetry.space_group_name_H-M   'P 1'
#
loop_
_entity.id
_entity.type
_entity.pdbx_description
1 polymer ?
#
loop_
_entity_poly.entity_id
_entity_poly.type
_entity_poly.pdbx_seq_one_letter_code
_entity_poly.pdbx_strand_id
1 'polypeptide(L)'
;MLSDQTWIHFRYVDQLTVNGGGTLDGQGTATRQKYYGFGLHKQRSPTDNRKTDGIKISHTNGINITSVHIGTGDDCVAMICGTKKVRITDVFCGPGHGISVGSLGGGNPEEIPVEDVVVKSCTFNGSSNGVQIKTWPVPLNTPFTVSGFTYEDITMINVQHPIVINRQYCPEHNCDLTVRFCF
;
A
#
# COMPACT_ATOMS: atom_id res chain seq x y z
N MET A 1 -6.14 22.78 -12.43
CA MET A 1 -6.73 23.24 -11.16
C MET A 1 -6.11 22.45 -10.02
N LEU A 2 -5.81 23.09 -8.90
CA LEU A 2 -5.44 22.42 -7.65
C LEU A 2 -6.68 21.68 -7.15
N SER A 3 -6.58 20.39 -6.84
CA SER A 3 -7.62 19.72 -6.07
C SER A 3 -7.54 20.21 -4.63
N ASP A 4 -8.68 20.57 -4.09
CA ASP A 4 -8.99 20.89 -2.69
C ASP A 4 -8.74 19.72 -1.71
N GLN A 5 -8.18 18.61 -2.19
CA GLN A 5 -7.97 17.37 -1.42
C GLN A 5 -6.50 17.11 -1.03
N THR A 6 -5.54 17.95 -1.46
CA THR A 6 -4.11 17.72 -1.22
C THR A 6 -3.50 18.84 -0.38
N TRP A 7 -2.84 18.49 0.73
CA TRP A 7 -2.20 19.47 1.62
C TRP A 7 -0.89 20.04 1.04
N ILE A 8 -0.01 19.18 0.50
CA ILE A 8 1.27 19.56 -0.11
C ILE A 8 1.37 18.88 -1.48
N HIS A 9 1.70 19.66 -2.50
CA HIS A 9 1.68 19.18 -3.89
C HIS A 9 2.92 19.65 -4.65
N PHE A 10 3.68 18.69 -5.20
CA PHE A 10 4.77 18.95 -6.14
C PHE A 10 4.33 18.50 -7.53
N ARG A 11 4.43 19.38 -8.54
CA ARG A 11 4.09 19.06 -9.93
C ARG A 11 5.10 19.66 -10.89
N TYR A 12 5.45 18.91 -11.93
CA TYR A 12 6.35 19.36 -13.00
C TYR A 12 7.67 19.92 -12.44
N VAL A 13 8.24 19.21 -11.46
CA VAL A 13 9.48 19.61 -10.81
C VAL A 13 10.59 18.64 -11.23
N ASP A 14 11.75 19.20 -11.53
CA ASP A 14 12.99 18.46 -11.72
C ASP A 14 13.99 18.87 -10.62
N GLN A 15 14.82 17.93 -10.16
CA GLN A 15 15.89 18.14 -9.17
C GLN A 15 15.45 18.79 -7.83
N LEU A 16 14.27 18.44 -7.32
CA LEU A 16 13.82 18.87 -5.99
C LEU A 16 14.55 18.11 -4.87
N THR A 17 15.04 18.84 -3.87
CA THR A 17 15.47 18.28 -2.58
C THR A 17 14.65 18.92 -1.46
N VAL A 18 14.07 18.08 -0.60
CA VAL A 18 13.42 18.50 0.64
C VAL A 18 14.16 17.83 1.80
N ASN A 19 14.73 18.62 2.71
CA ASN A 19 15.53 18.13 3.83
C ASN A 19 15.42 19.03 5.06
N GLY A 20 15.88 18.52 6.21
CA GLY A 20 15.90 19.24 7.49
C GLY A 20 15.23 18.45 8.62
N GLY A 21 15.36 18.93 9.85
CA GLY A 21 14.73 18.32 11.04
C GLY A 21 13.29 18.79 11.31
N GLY A 22 12.64 19.41 10.32
CA GLY A 22 11.28 19.96 10.47
C GLY A 22 10.22 18.88 10.65
N THR A 23 9.06 19.27 11.18
CA THR A 23 7.90 18.38 11.37
C THR A 23 6.71 18.86 10.53
N LEU A 24 6.07 17.94 9.82
CA LEU A 24 4.80 18.18 9.14
C LEU A 24 3.68 17.51 9.94
N ASP A 25 2.95 18.30 10.73
CA ASP A 25 1.82 17.83 11.53
C ASP A 25 0.48 18.21 10.87
N GLY A 26 -0.20 17.22 10.30
CA GLY A 26 -1.50 17.40 9.65
C GLY A 26 -2.71 17.47 10.60
N GLN A 27 -2.52 17.29 11.92
CA GLN A 27 -3.58 17.32 12.95
C GLN A 27 -4.81 16.46 12.59
N GLY A 28 -4.59 15.27 12.03
CA GLY A 28 -5.62 14.43 11.39
C GLY A 28 -6.73 13.90 12.30
N THR A 29 -6.67 14.11 13.61
CA THR A 29 -7.68 13.67 14.59
C THR A 29 -9.08 14.23 14.27
N ALA A 30 -9.18 15.51 13.92
CA ALA A 30 -10.47 16.14 13.60
C ALA A 30 -11.08 15.55 12.31
N THR A 31 -10.26 15.34 11.29
CA THR A 31 -10.66 14.66 10.03
C THR A 31 -11.15 13.25 10.33
N ARG A 32 -10.42 12.50 11.17
CA ARG A 32 -10.81 11.16 11.59
C ARG A 32 -12.18 11.14 12.30
N GLN A 33 -12.43 12.07 13.21
CA GLN A 33 -13.74 12.19 13.87
C GLN A 33 -14.87 12.51 12.88
N LYS A 34 -14.60 13.35 11.87
CA LYS A 34 -15.57 13.71 10.84
C LYS A 34 -15.90 12.55 9.89
N TYR A 35 -14.90 11.78 9.45
CA TYR A 35 -15.08 10.65 8.53
C TYR A 35 -15.67 9.39 9.20
N TYR A 36 -15.39 9.18 10.49
CA TYR A 36 -15.79 7.95 11.19
C TYR A 36 -16.85 8.19 12.29
N GLY A 37 -17.32 9.42 12.47
CA GLY A 37 -18.39 9.81 13.40
C GLY A 37 -17.93 10.00 14.85
N PHE A 38 -18.48 11.02 15.53
CA PHE A 38 -18.43 11.16 16.99
C PHE A 38 -19.26 10.06 17.62
N GLY A 39 -18.66 8.96 18.09
CA GLY A 39 -19.45 7.89 18.68
C GLY A 39 -18.67 6.69 19.19
N LEU A 40 -18.29 6.79 20.46
CA LEU A 40 -18.12 5.68 21.40
C LEU A 40 -16.90 4.77 21.20
N HIS A 41 -16.39 4.30 22.34
CA HIS A 41 -15.36 3.28 22.54
C HIS A 41 -15.69 1.96 21.83
N LYS A 42 -15.72 1.94 20.50
CA LYS A 42 -15.72 0.71 19.73
C LYS A 42 -14.27 0.24 19.67
N GLN A 43 -13.97 -0.63 20.63
CA GLN A 43 -12.93 -1.65 20.65
C GLN A 43 -12.06 -1.66 19.38
N ARG A 44 -10.73 -1.59 19.54
CA ARG A 44 -9.72 -1.87 18.49
C ARG A 44 -10.17 -3.09 17.69
N SER A 45 -10.91 -2.87 16.61
CA SER A 45 -11.22 -3.94 15.68
C SER A 45 -9.92 -4.21 14.94
N PRO A 46 -9.51 -5.48 14.76
CA PRO A 46 -8.42 -5.84 13.87
C PRO A 46 -8.65 -5.35 12.42
N THR A 47 -9.89 -4.97 12.10
CA THR A 47 -10.37 -4.53 10.78
C THR A 47 -10.79 -3.05 10.77
N ASP A 48 -10.04 -2.18 11.45
CA ASP A 48 -10.27 -0.75 11.31
C ASP A 48 -9.89 -0.31 9.90
N ASN A 49 -10.89 -0.03 9.05
CA ASN A 49 -10.78 0.41 7.66
C ASN A 49 -10.25 1.85 7.58
N ARG A 50 -9.11 2.11 8.23
CA ARG A 50 -8.42 3.41 8.27
C ARG A 50 -7.52 3.52 7.07
N LYS A 51 -8.00 4.13 5.99
CA LYS A 51 -7.26 4.41 4.74
C LYS A 51 -6.14 5.42 4.94
N THR A 52 -5.17 5.05 5.77
CA THR A 52 -4.04 5.87 6.23
C THR A 52 -2.74 5.26 5.74
N ASP A 53 -2.70 4.90 4.46
CA ASP A 53 -1.53 4.36 3.78
C ASP A 53 -0.33 5.30 4.02
N GLY A 54 0.85 4.73 4.27
CA GLY A 54 2.06 5.54 4.50
C GLY A 54 2.56 6.14 3.19
N ILE A 55 2.96 5.28 2.26
CA ILE A 55 3.41 5.66 0.92
C ILE A 55 2.58 4.90 -0.11
N LYS A 56 1.81 5.62 -0.92
CA LYS A 56 1.03 5.04 -2.02
C LYS A 56 1.62 5.49 -3.35
N ILE A 57 2.06 4.54 -4.17
CA ILE A 57 2.73 4.80 -5.44
C ILE A 57 1.97 4.17 -6.62
N SER A 58 1.89 4.92 -7.71
CA SER A 58 1.28 4.52 -8.97
C SER A 58 1.99 5.27 -10.10
N HIS A 59 2.04 4.69 -11.30
CA HIS A 59 2.60 5.32 -12.50
C HIS A 59 4.00 5.94 -12.28
N THR A 60 4.87 5.20 -11.59
CA THR A 60 6.20 5.67 -11.17
C THR A 60 7.27 4.68 -11.64
N ASN A 61 8.43 5.17 -12.06
CA ASN A 61 9.55 4.34 -12.50
C ASN A 61 10.84 4.79 -11.80
N GLY A 62 11.49 3.88 -11.06
CA GLY A 62 12.76 4.16 -10.41
C GLY A 62 12.59 4.94 -9.10
N ILE A 63 11.97 4.31 -8.10
CA ILE A 63 11.81 4.88 -6.77
C ILE A 63 12.57 4.08 -5.72
N ASN A 64 13.21 4.80 -4.80
CA ASN A 64 13.88 4.23 -3.63
C ASN A 64 13.18 4.75 -2.36
N ILE A 65 12.81 3.85 -1.47
CA ILE A 65 12.27 4.15 -0.14
C ILE A 65 13.24 3.52 0.86
N THR A 66 13.97 4.34 1.61
CA THR A 66 15.09 3.86 2.43
C THR A 66 15.10 4.45 3.82
N SER A 67 15.40 3.63 4.85
CA SER A 67 15.68 4.11 6.21
C SER A 67 14.54 4.95 6.82
N VAL A 68 13.32 4.46 6.70
CA VAL A 68 12.12 5.12 7.23
C VAL A 68 11.34 4.21 8.18
N HIS A 69 10.69 4.81 9.17
CA HIS A 69 9.75 4.15 10.07
C HIS A 69 8.32 4.56 9.71
N ILE A 70 7.46 3.59 9.41
CA ILE A 70 6.09 3.82 8.98
C ILE A 70 5.14 3.08 9.92
N GLY A 71 4.29 3.84 10.62
CA GLY A 71 3.21 3.32 11.45
C GLY A 71 1.88 3.91 11.02
N THR A 72 0.95 3.06 10.61
CA THR A 72 -0.27 3.43 9.90
C THR A 72 -1.46 2.61 10.37
N GLY A 73 -2.66 2.96 9.92
CA GLY A 73 -3.84 2.12 10.02
C GLY A 73 -4.07 1.21 8.81
N ASP A 74 -3.32 1.41 7.72
CA ASP A 74 -3.38 0.62 6.48
C ASP A 74 -1.97 0.20 6.01
N ASP A 75 -1.78 -0.04 4.72
CA ASP A 75 -0.51 -0.38 4.08
C ASP A 75 0.60 0.63 4.44
N CYS A 76 1.77 0.14 4.87
CA CYS A 76 2.97 0.98 5.05
C CYS A 76 3.42 1.53 3.70
N VAL A 77 3.48 0.65 2.70
CA VAL A 77 3.72 1.01 1.30
C VAL A 77 2.74 0.25 0.43
N ALA A 78 2.00 0.96 -0.41
CA ALA A 78 1.06 0.41 -1.38
C ALA A 78 1.52 0.72 -2.81
N MET A 79 1.80 -0.32 -3.60
CA MET A 79 2.20 -0.25 -5.00
C MET A 79 1.02 -0.57 -5.91
N ILE A 80 0.53 0.42 -6.64
CA ILE A 80 -0.59 0.32 -7.58
C ILE A 80 -0.04 0.29 -9.01
N CYS A 81 -0.93 0.14 -10.01
CA CYS A 81 -0.59 -0.01 -11.42
C CYS A 81 0.42 1.04 -11.93
N GLY A 82 1.25 0.61 -12.88
CA GLY A 82 2.24 1.45 -13.54
C GLY A 82 3.50 1.72 -12.72
N THR A 83 3.64 1.05 -11.58
CA THR A 83 4.80 1.16 -10.71
C THR A 83 5.90 0.17 -11.13
N LYS A 84 7.09 0.67 -11.44
CA LYS A 84 8.24 -0.14 -11.89
C LYS A 84 9.54 0.24 -11.20
N LYS A 85 10.46 -0.73 -11.04
CA LYS A 85 11.82 -0.51 -10.50
C LYS A 85 11.78 0.14 -9.12
N VAL A 86 11.16 -0.55 -8.17
CA VAL A 86 11.00 -0.09 -6.79
C VAL A 86 12.04 -0.76 -5.92
N ARG A 87 12.77 0.02 -5.12
CA ARG A 87 13.63 -0.50 -4.05
C ARG A 87 13.15 0.01 -2.70
N ILE A 88 12.76 -0.91 -1.82
CA ILE A 88 12.38 -0.63 -0.44
C ILE A 88 13.41 -1.30 0.46
N THR A 89 14.22 -0.52 1.16
CA THR A 89 15.34 -1.06 1.94
C THR A 89 15.42 -0.44 3.32
N ASP A 90 15.74 -1.22 4.35
CA ASP A 90 15.90 -0.69 5.71
C ASP A 90 14.64 0.07 6.20
N VAL A 91 13.46 -0.48 5.92
CA VAL A 91 12.19 0.09 6.35
C VAL A 91 11.66 -0.66 7.57
N PHE A 92 11.28 0.09 8.60
CA PHE A 92 10.50 -0.41 9.71
C PHE A 92 9.01 -0.15 9.43
N CYS A 93 8.23 -1.21 9.26
CA CYS A 93 6.79 -1.15 8.98
C CYS A 93 6.00 -1.73 10.16
N GLY A 94 5.17 -0.91 10.80
CA GLY A 94 4.30 -1.41 11.86
C GLY A 94 3.97 -0.37 12.93
N PRO A 95 2.72 -0.34 13.44
CA PRO A 95 1.56 -1.15 13.02
C PRO A 95 1.07 -0.77 11.60
N GLY A 96 0.20 -1.58 11.00
CA GLY A 96 -0.35 -1.36 9.65
C GLY A 96 -0.69 -2.66 8.92
N HIS A 97 -0.85 -2.60 7.59
CA HIS A 97 -1.17 -3.75 6.73
C HIS A 97 0.02 -4.35 5.97
N GLY A 98 1.23 -3.82 6.18
CA GLY A 98 2.45 -4.35 5.56
C GLY A 98 2.85 -3.59 4.30
N ILE A 99 3.67 -4.22 3.47
CA ILE A 99 4.07 -3.72 2.15
C ILE A 99 3.28 -4.50 1.11
N SER A 100 2.43 -3.79 0.38
CA SER A 100 1.41 -4.36 -0.49
C SER A 100 1.61 -3.98 -1.94
N VAL A 101 1.48 -4.96 -2.83
CA VAL A 101 1.21 -4.76 -4.25
C VAL A 101 -0.30 -4.90 -4.47
N GLY A 102 -0.90 -3.87 -5.04
CA GLY A 102 -2.32 -3.78 -5.33
C GLY A 102 -3.16 -3.12 -4.23
N SER A 103 -4.49 -3.23 -4.29
CA SER A 103 -5.19 -4.15 -5.19
C SER A 103 -5.06 -3.79 -6.68
N LEU A 104 -4.89 -4.81 -7.52
CA LEU A 104 -4.86 -4.70 -8.99
C LEU A 104 -5.93 -5.60 -9.61
N GLY A 105 -6.38 -5.31 -10.81
CA GLY A 105 -7.35 -6.12 -11.55
C GLY A 105 -8.80 -5.72 -11.30
N GLY A 106 -9.03 -4.56 -10.68
CA GLY A 106 -10.35 -4.13 -10.21
C GLY A 106 -11.30 -3.64 -11.31
N GLY A 107 -11.04 -3.97 -12.58
CA GLY A 107 -11.85 -3.55 -13.73
C GLY A 107 -11.48 -2.19 -14.32
N ASN A 108 -10.36 -1.58 -13.90
CA ASN A 108 -9.85 -0.37 -14.55
C ASN A 108 -9.16 -0.77 -15.88
N PRO A 109 -9.63 -0.27 -17.04
CA PRO A 109 -9.08 -0.63 -18.34
C PRO A 109 -7.66 -0.07 -18.59
N GLU A 110 -7.23 0.92 -17.80
CA GLU A 110 -5.90 1.54 -17.89
C GLU A 110 -4.89 0.90 -16.94
N GLU A 111 -5.24 -0.20 -16.27
CA GLU A 111 -4.29 -0.92 -15.44
C GLU A 111 -3.13 -1.49 -16.27
N ILE A 112 -1.94 -1.04 -15.92
CA ILE A 112 -0.68 -1.46 -16.52
C ILE A 112 0.20 -2.17 -15.49
N PRO A 113 1.20 -2.97 -15.94
CA PRO A 113 1.98 -3.85 -15.08
C PRO A 113 2.66 -3.18 -13.88
N VAL A 114 2.86 -3.99 -12.84
CA VAL A 114 3.79 -3.69 -11.72
C VAL A 114 4.97 -4.65 -11.82
N GLU A 115 6.18 -4.09 -11.91
CA GLU A 115 7.38 -4.86 -12.31
C GLU A 115 8.62 -4.45 -11.51
N ASP A 116 9.52 -5.40 -11.24
CA ASP A 116 10.85 -5.17 -10.66
C ASP A 116 10.77 -4.43 -9.31
N VAL A 117 10.28 -5.15 -8.31
CA VAL A 117 10.13 -4.67 -6.93
C VAL A 117 11.05 -5.48 -6.03
N VAL A 118 11.94 -4.78 -5.32
CA VAL A 118 12.83 -5.37 -4.33
C VAL A 118 12.51 -4.78 -2.97
N VAL A 119 12.17 -5.64 -2.01
CA VAL A 119 12.02 -5.30 -0.60
C VAL A 119 13.11 -6.06 0.16
N LYS A 120 14.02 -5.32 0.80
CA LYS A 120 15.22 -5.90 1.40
C LYS A 120 15.52 -5.33 2.78
N SER A 121 16.00 -6.15 3.71
CA SER A 121 16.45 -5.71 5.04
C SER A 121 15.37 -4.91 5.79
N CYS A 122 14.11 -5.30 5.65
CA CYS A 122 12.98 -4.60 6.25
C CYS A 122 12.49 -5.34 7.50
N THR A 123 11.98 -4.59 8.48
CA THR A 123 11.39 -5.13 9.69
C THR A 123 9.90 -4.81 9.73
N PHE A 124 9.07 -5.85 9.91
CA PHE A 124 7.64 -5.73 10.14
C PHE A 124 7.35 -6.00 11.62
N ASN A 125 6.64 -5.10 12.30
CA ASN A 125 6.32 -5.28 13.73
C ASN A 125 4.86 -4.96 14.06
N GLY A 126 4.10 -5.98 14.45
CA GLY A 126 2.69 -5.80 14.87
C GLY A 126 1.75 -5.41 13.72
N SER A 127 2.13 -5.66 12.47
CA SER A 127 1.28 -5.47 11.29
C SER A 127 0.36 -6.67 11.05
N SER A 128 -0.75 -6.46 10.35
CA SER A 128 -1.66 -7.54 9.96
C SER A 128 -1.07 -8.44 8.88
N ASN A 129 -0.28 -7.87 7.95
CA ASN A 129 0.50 -8.64 6.98
C ASN A 129 1.96 -8.18 6.95
N GLY A 130 2.85 -9.05 6.50
CA GLY A 130 4.22 -8.68 6.16
C GLY A 130 4.26 -8.15 4.73
N VAL A 131 4.50 -9.04 3.79
CA VAL A 131 4.50 -8.72 2.36
C VAL A 131 3.24 -9.28 1.70
N GLN A 132 2.63 -8.49 0.82
CA GLN A 132 1.31 -8.83 0.29
C GLN A 132 1.19 -8.51 -1.21
N ILE A 133 0.50 -9.37 -1.95
CA ILE A 133 0.04 -9.13 -3.32
C ILE A 133 -1.47 -9.38 -3.37
N LYS A 134 -2.24 -8.39 -3.81
CA LYS A 134 -3.70 -8.40 -3.91
C LYS A 134 -4.12 -8.22 -5.36
N THR A 135 -4.73 -9.22 -5.97
CA THR A 135 -5.39 -9.08 -7.28
C THR A 135 -6.86 -9.48 -7.20
N TRP A 136 -7.72 -8.74 -7.90
CA TRP A 136 -9.15 -9.00 -8.00
C TRP A 136 -9.41 -10.20 -8.94
N PRO A 137 -10.44 -11.01 -8.68
CA PRO A 137 -10.80 -12.16 -9.50
C PRO A 137 -11.75 -11.76 -10.64
N VAL A 138 -11.49 -10.65 -11.34
CA VAL A 138 -12.36 -10.13 -12.40
C VAL A 138 -11.73 -10.39 -13.78
N PRO A 139 -12.51 -10.80 -14.80
CA PRO A 139 -12.01 -10.88 -16.16
C PRO A 139 -11.46 -9.53 -16.63
N LEU A 140 -10.24 -9.53 -17.16
CA LEU A 140 -9.61 -8.32 -17.69
C LEU A 140 -9.80 -8.25 -19.20
N ASN A 141 -10.30 -7.11 -19.68
CA ASN A 141 -10.35 -6.83 -21.13
C ASN A 141 -8.94 -6.74 -21.72
N THR A 142 -8.00 -6.17 -20.95
CA THR A 142 -6.58 -6.09 -21.29
C THR A 142 -5.77 -6.76 -20.17
N PRO A 143 -5.19 -7.95 -20.41
CA PRO A 143 -4.35 -8.61 -19.43
C PRO A 143 -3.09 -7.79 -19.13
N PHE A 144 -2.67 -7.78 -17.87
CA PHE A 144 -1.38 -7.22 -17.44
C PHE A 144 -0.68 -8.19 -16.48
N THR A 145 0.60 -7.96 -16.25
CA THR A 145 1.43 -8.80 -15.38
C THR A 145 1.83 -8.08 -14.11
N VAL A 146 2.04 -8.87 -13.08
CA VAL A 146 2.60 -8.45 -11.80
C VAL A 146 3.80 -9.38 -11.61
N SER A 147 5.02 -8.89 -11.82
CA SER A 147 6.20 -9.78 -11.93
C SER A 147 7.50 -9.17 -11.42
N GLY A 148 8.51 -10.02 -11.17
CA GLY A 148 9.84 -9.59 -10.73
C GLY A 148 9.85 -9.05 -9.31
N PHE A 149 9.47 -9.88 -8.33
CA PHE A 149 9.50 -9.53 -6.91
C PHE A 149 10.63 -10.25 -6.19
N THR A 150 11.41 -9.50 -5.43
CA THR A 150 12.40 -10.05 -4.50
C THR A 150 12.09 -9.54 -3.10
N TYR A 151 11.88 -10.47 -2.17
CA TYR A 151 11.76 -10.20 -0.74
C TYR A 151 12.93 -10.87 -0.03
N GLU A 152 13.85 -10.09 0.53
CA GLU A 152 15.13 -10.58 1.06
C GLU A 152 15.40 -9.98 2.45
N ASP A 153 16.01 -10.74 3.36
CA ASP A 153 16.40 -10.26 4.70
C ASP A 153 15.24 -9.60 5.48
N ILE A 154 14.06 -10.23 5.44
CA ILE A 154 12.86 -9.69 6.08
C ILE A 154 12.73 -10.22 7.51
N THR A 155 12.64 -9.31 8.47
CA THR A 155 12.34 -9.63 9.87
C THR A 155 10.86 -9.40 10.13
N MET A 156 10.15 -10.37 10.70
CA MET A 156 8.73 -10.25 11.04
C MET A 156 8.50 -10.56 12.51
N ILE A 157 8.00 -9.57 13.25
CA ILE A 157 7.77 -9.62 14.69
C ILE A 157 6.27 -9.40 14.92
N ASN A 158 5.59 -10.36 15.54
CA ASN A 158 4.15 -10.25 15.83
C ASN A 158 3.28 -9.92 14.58
N VAL A 159 3.69 -10.38 13.40
CA VAL A 159 2.93 -10.20 12.15
C VAL A 159 1.89 -11.30 12.02
N GLN A 160 0.64 -10.95 11.74
CA GLN A 160 -0.44 -11.96 11.69
C GLN A 160 -0.33 -12.85 10.45
N HIS A 161 -0.12 -12.27 9.27
CA HIS A 161 0.06 -12.99 8.01
C HIS A 161 1.39 -12.60 7.33
N PRO A 162 2.48 -13.35 7.58
CA PRO A 162 3.80 -13.01 7.06
C PRO A 162 3.86 -12.72 5.56
N ILE A 163 3.28 -13.61 4.76
CA ILE A 163 3.24 -13.51 3.29
C ILE A 163 1.82 -13.79 2.83
N VAL A 164 1.25 -12.89 2.04
CA VAL A 164 -0.10 -13.05 1.47
C VAL A 164 -0.07 -12.85 -0.03
N ILE A 165 -0.46 -13.86 -0.81
CA ILE A 165 -0.69 -13.72 -2.24
C ILE A 165 -2.16 -14.07 -2.48
N ASN A 166 -2.99 -13.05 -2.62
CA ASN A 166 -4.43 -13.20 -2.76
C ASN A 166 -4.86 -12.84 -4.19
N ARG A 167 -5.23 -13.85 -4.98
CA ARG A 167 -5.78 -13.69 -6.34
C ARG A 167 -7.30 -13.51 -6.39
N GLN A 168 -7.96 -13.48 -5.24
CA GLN A 168 -9.40 -13.35 -5.06
C GLN A 168 -9.72 -12.18 -4.13
N TYR A 169 -8.93 -11.10 -4.21
CA TYR A 169 -9.13 -9.94 -3.36
C TYR A 169 -10.49 -9.31 -3.66
N CYS A 170 -11.38 -9.32 -2.66
CA CYS A 170 -12.76 -8.86 -2.76
C CYS A 170 -13.24 -8.28 -1.43
N PRO A 171 -12.81 -7.06 -1.05
CA PRO A 171 -13.09 -6.48 0.26
C PRO A 171 -14.57 -6.14 0.48
N GLU A 172 -15.37 -5.98 -0.58
CA GLU A 172 -16.79 -5.63 -0.49
C GLU A 172 -17.74 -6.83 -0.72
N HIS A 173 -17.21 -8.06 -0.85
CA HIS A 173 -17.97 -9.29 -1.07
C HIS A 173 -18.92 -9.31 -2.30
N ASN A 174 -18.92 -8.29 -3.15
CA ASN A 174 -19.73 -8.18 -4.36
C ASN A 174 -19.01 -8.66 -5.63
N CYS A 175 -18.06 -9.59 -5.50
CA CYS A 175 -17.31 -10.13 -6.65
C CYS A 175 -17.93 -11.44 -7.12
N ASP A 176 -18.12 -11.57 -8.43
CA ASP A 176 -18.48 -12.85 -9.04
C ASP A 176 -17.26 -13.79 -9.04
N LEU A 177 -17.21 -14.71 -8.08
CA LEU A 177 -16.11 -15.66 -7.90
C LEU A 177 -16.20 -16.88 -8.85
N THR A 178 -17.08 -16.87 -9.85
CA THR A 178 -17.26 -18.02 -10.78
C THR A 178 -16.05 -18.30 -11.66
N VAL A 179 -15.07 -17.39 -11.76
CA VAL A 179 -13.81 -17.63 -12.48
C VAL A 179 -12.84 -18.43 -11.60
N ARG A 180 -12.89 -19.76 -11.75
CA ARG A 180 -11.90 -20.68 -11.17
C ARG A 180 -10.62 -20.64 -12.00
N PHE A 181 -9.54 -20.10 -11.45
CA PHE A 181 -8.20 -20.30 -11.99
C PHE A 181 -7.70 -21.68 -11.54
N CYS A 182 -7.44 -22.60 -12.49
CA CYS A 182 -6.71 -23.83 -12.20
C CYS A 182 -5.26 -23.50 -11.81
N PHE A 183 -4.73 -24.22 -10.83
CA PHE A 183 -3.31 -24.23 -10.46
C PHE A 183 -2.52 -25.10 -11.43
#